data_AF-A0A0F9P561-F1
#
_entry.id   AF-A0A0F9P561-F1
#
_cell.length_a   1.000
_cell.length_b   1.000
_cell.length_c   1.000
_cell.angle_alpha   90.00
_cell.angle_beta   90.00
_cell.angle_gamma   90.00
#
_symmetry.space_group_name_H-M   'P 1'
#
loop_
_entity.id
_entity.type
_entity.pdbx_description
1 polymer ?
#
loop_
_entity_poly.entity_id
_entity_poly.type
_entity_poly.pdbx_seq_one_letter_code
_entity_poly.pdbx_strand_id
1 'polypeptide(L)'
;MALVDNTRIESINALEHEMGFHAQAKTVTKTKSASGETKPQIAVKGLREYAALKYALNMIDTVVKELKGTVDGTALEAFLIARRSDSVQGVDGDTTASLQLRKRTARSALSDFEKETLDGLGIATEKSADSKVYINAKYADDDKLADKVFKALKGIVPDDFLLSTGEKFITTSDSLRQAMEIEDENDRRTVVEMVSTSAARCKFGGSHEEMLEILDGVLKG
;
A
#
# COMPACT_ATOMS: atom_id res chain seq x y z
N MET A 1 -19.88 -43.19 0.88
CA MET A 1 -19.80 -41.79 1.35
C MET A 1 -19.90 -41.86 2.87
N ALA A 2 -18.77 -41.70 3.57
CA ALA A 2 -18.70 -41.95 5.02
C ALA A 2 -18.71 -40.61 5.77
N LEU A 3 -19.70 -40.43 6.65
CA LEU A 3 -19.70 -39.39 7.67
C LEU A 3 -18.63 -39.76 8.70
N VAL A 4 -17.65 -38.87 8.89
CA VAL A 4 -16.57 -39.08 9.88
C VAL A 4 -17.00 -38.44 11.20
N ASP A 5 -16.81 -39.19 12.29
CA ASP A 5 -17.20 -38.84 13.66
C ASP A 5 -16.66 -37.49 14.14
N ASN A 6 -17.55 -36.73 14.80
CA ASN A 6 -17.30 -35.43 15.43
C ASN A 6 -16.38 -35.56 16.65
N THR A 7 -15.09 -35.78 16.42
CA THR A 7 -14.06 -35.60 17.45
C THR A 7 -13.72 -34.11 17.57
N ARG A 8 -13.98 -33.54 18.75
CA ARG A 8 -13.57 -32.18 19.13
C ARG A 8 -12.05 -32.07 18.96
N ILE A 9 -11.59 -31.25 18.01
CA ILE A 9 -10.21 -30.81 17.93
C ILE A 9 -10.05 -29.68 18.95
N GLU A 10 -9.54 -29.99 20.16
CA GLU A 10 -9.32 -29.01 21.24
C GLU A 10 -8.01 -28.20 21.09
N SER A 11 -7.27 -28.32 19.98
CA SER A 11 -5.89 -27.83 19.88
C SER A 11 -5.61 -26.83 18.76
N ILE A 12 -6.54 -25.92 18.44
CA ILE A 12 -6.22 -24.80 17.51
C ILE A 12 -5.43 -23.68 18.21
N ASN A 13 -5.45 -23.60 19.56
CA ASN A 13 -4.80 -22.50 20.30
C ASN A 13 -3.59 -22.94 21.15
N ALA A 14 -3.03 -24.12 20.95
CA ALA A 14 -1.99 -24.66 21.84
C ALA A 14 -0.56 -24.14 21.58
N LEU A 15 -0.34 -23.27 20.57
CA LEU A 15 1.01 -22.82 20.18
C LEU A 15 1.30 -21.33 20.39
N GLU A 16 0.35 -20.53 20.91
CA GLU A 16 0.59 -19.11 21.19
C GLU A 16 1.16 -18.82 22.60
N HIS A 17 1.57 -19.84 23.35
CA HIS A 17 1.92 -19.68 24.77
C HIS A 17 3.35 -20.10 25.18
N GLU A 18 4.32 -20.00 24.27
CA GLU A 18 5.74 -20.12 24.63
C GLU A 18 6.59 -18.99 24.04
N MET A 19 6.31 -17.74 24.41
CA MET A 19 7.36 -16.74 24.54
C MET A 19 7.06 -15.86 25.76
N GLY A 20 7.88 -16.05 26.80
CA GLY A 20 7.77 -15.32 28.05
C GLY A 20 8.18 -13.86 27.89
N PHE A 21 7.24 -12.95 28.13
CA PHE A 21 7.51 -11.61 28.63
C PHE A 21 6.51 -11.31 29.75
N HIS A 22 7.03 -11.11 30.96
CA HIS A 22 6.26 -10.75 32.13
C HIS A 22 5.73 -9.31 32.03
N ALA A 23 4.43 -9.17 31.82
CA ALA A 23 3.64 -8.05 32.31
C ALA A 23 2.30 -8.62 32.80
N GLN A 24 1.95 -8.40 34.07
CA GLN A 24 0.74 -8.94 34.68
C GLN A 24 -0.52 -8.44 33.94
N ALA A 25 -1.11 -9.30 33.11
CA ALA A 25 -2.36 -9.02 32.43
C ALA A 25 -3.54 -9.17 33.41
N LYS A 26 -4.34 -8.10 33.57
CA LYS A 26 -5.62 -8.12 34.28
C LYS A 26 -6.50 -9.25 33.73
N THR A 27 -7.07 -10.05 34.62
CA THR A 27 -8.00 -11.14 34.32
C THR A 27 -9.25 -10.57 33.63
N VAL A 28 -9.30 -10.64 32.30
CA VAL A 28 -10.53 -10.37 31.54
C VAL A 28 -11.37 -11.63 31.59
N THR A 29 -12.50 -11.54 32.29
CA THR A 29 -13.53 -12.58 32.36
C THR A 29 -13.97 -12.92 30.94
N LYS A 30 -13.74 -14.17 30.51
CA LYS A 30 -14.21 -14.70 29.22
C LYS A 30 -15.72 -14.51 29.09
N THR A 31 -16.15 -13.59 28.25
CA THR A 31 -17.53 -13.47 27.79
C THR A 31 -17.90 -14.77 27.07
N LYS A 32 -18.99 -15.41 27.50
CA LYS A 32 -19.55 -16.60 26.84
C LYS A 32 -19.79 -16.29 25.36
N SER A 33 -19.11 -17.00 24.47
CA SER A 33 -19.41 -16.96 23.04
C SER A 33 -20.83 -17.47 22.80
N ALA A 34 -21.61 -16.70 22.05
CA ALA A 34 -22.94 -17.09 21.61
C ALA A 34 -22.86 -18.39 20.81
N SER A 35 -23.74 -19.36 21.09
CA SER A 35 -23.85 -20.62 20.37
C SER A 35 -24.43 -20.38 18.98
N GLY A 36 -23.56 -20.01 18.04
CA GLY A 36 -23.88 -20.02 16.62
C GLY A 36 -24.01 -21.45 16.13
N GLU A 37 -25.10 -21.74 15.42
CA GLU A 37 -25.35 -22.99 14.72
C GLU A 37 -24.11 -23.37 13.89
N THR A 38 -23.54 -24.56 14.12
CA THR A 38 -22.33 -24.99 13.45
C THR A 38 -22.61 -25.15 11.96
N LYS A 39 -21.97 -24.29 11.16
CA LYS A 39 -22.06 -24.32 9.69
C LYS A 39 -21.73 -25.73 9.18
N PRO A 40 -22.42 -26.21 8.13
CA PRO A 40 -22.13 -27.52 7.55
C PRO A 40 -20.68 -27.57 7.06
N GLN A 41 -19.96 -28.60 7.47
CA GLN A 41 -18.57 -28.84 7.07
C GLN A 41 -18.54 -29.87 5.94
N ILE A 42 -17.78 -29.57 4.89
CA ILE A 42 -17.49 -30.50 3.80
C ILE A 42 -15.99 -30.79 3.79
N ALA A 43 -15.61 -32.05 3.53
CA ALA A 43 -14.21 -32.41 3.37
C ALA A 43 -13.70 -31.89 2.01
N VAL A 44 -12.74 -30.96 2.04
CA VAL A 44 -12.10 -30.41 0.84
C VAL A 44 -10.64 -30.85 0.80
N LYS A 45 -10.30 -31.74 -0.14
CA LYS A 45 -8.91 -32.19 -0.35
C LYS A 45 -8.04 -31.03 -0.84
N GLY A 46 -6.84 -30.87 -0.29
CA GLY A 46 -5.93 -29.78 -0.67
C GLY A 46 -6.14 -28.47 0.10
N LEU A 47 -7.17 -28.36 0.94
CA LEU A 47 -7.47 -27.13 1.69
C LEU A 47 -6.35 -26.76 2.67
N ARG A 48 -5.70 -27.76 3.28
CA ARG A 48 -4.59 -27.57 4.22
C ARG A 48 -3.37 -26.99 3.50
N GLU A 49 -3.01 -27.57 2.37
CA GLU A 49 -1.89 -27.15 1.53
C GLU A 49 -2.12 -25.74 0.98
N TYR A 50 -3.34 -25.47 0.49
CA TYR A 50 -3.71 -24.13 0.04
C TYR A 50 -3.64 -23.08 1.16
N ALA A 51 -4.15 -23.39 2.34
CA ALA A 51 -4.10 -22.49 3.49
C ALA A 51 -2.65 -22.21 3.93
N ALA A 52 -1.80 -23.25 3.96
CA ALA A 52 -0.38 -23.11 4.27
C ALA A 52 0.36 -22.22 3.26
N LEU A 53 0.12 -22.41 1.95
CA LEU A 53 0.71 -21.56 0.91
C LEU A 53 0.22 -20.11 0.97
N LYS A 54 -1.07 -19.90 1.30
CA LYS A 54 -1.62 -18.55 1.52
C LYS A 54 -0.98 -17.86 2.71
N TYR A 55 -0.74 -18.59 3.79
CA TYR A 55 -0.04 -18.08 4.96
C TYR A 55 1.42 -17.70 4.62
N ALA A 56 2.16 -18.60 3.97
CA ALA A 56 3.53 -18.35 3.53
C ALA A 56 3.62 -17.14 2.59
N LEU A 57 2.69 -16.99 1.64
CA LEU A 57 2.66 -15.84 0.73
C LEU A 57 2.50 -14.51 1.50
N ASN A 58 1.63 -14.46 2.51
CA ASN A 58 1.44 -13.27 3.32
C ASN A 58 2.68 -12.94 4.17
N MET A 59 3.39 -13.95 4.67
CA MET A 59 4.64 -13.79 5.40
C MET A 59 5.73 -13.23 4.49
N ILE A 60 5.90 -13.81 3.29
CA ILE A 60 6.83 -13.32 2.27
C ILE A 60 6.49 -11.87 1.89
N ASP A 61 5.22 -11.54 1.65
CA ASP A 61 4.79 -10.17 1.33
C ASP A 61 5.12 -9.17 2.43
N THR A 62 5.02 -9.58 3.70
CA THR A 62 5.41 -8.75 4.84
C THR A 62 6.91 -8.46 4.83
N VAL A 63 7.74 -9.49 4.72
CA VAL A 63 9.20 -9.32 4.68
C VAL A 63 9.64 -8.53 3.45
N VAL A 64 9.02 -8.75 2.29
CA VAL A 64 9.26 -7.96 1.07
C VAL A 64 8.96 -6.47 1.29
N LYS A 65 7.88 -6.13 2.00
CA LYS A 65 7.54 -4.73 2.32
C LYS A 65 8.56 -4.09 3.27
N GLU A 66 9.02 -4.82 4.27
CA GLU A 66 10.06 -4.35 5.20
C GLU A 66 11.38 -4.08 4.47
N LEU A 67 11.86 -5.06 3.68
CA LEU A 67 13.06 -4.90 2.86
C LEU A 67 12.93 -3.78 1.84
N LYS A 68 11.75 -3.63 1.23
CA LYS A 68 11.46 -2.51 0.33
C LYS A 68 11.62 -1.16 1.03
N GLY A 69 11.20 -1.05 2.31
CA GLY A 69 11.40 0.17 3.09
C GLY A 69 12.87 0.55 3.22
N THR A 70 13.73 -0.44 3.50
CA THR A 70 15.19 -0.22 3.55
C THR A 70 15.76 0.20 2.20
N VAL A 71 15.39 -0.50 1.12
CA VAL A 71 15.85 -0.19 -0.24
C VAL A 71 15.40 1.21 -0.68
N ASP A 72 14.14 1.57 -0.42
CA ASP A 72 13.59 2.88 -0.78
C ASP A 72 14.27 4.01 0.01
N GLY A 73 14.60 3.78 1.29
CA GLY A 73 15.36 4.72 2.12
C GLY A 73 16.78 4.95 1.59
N THR A 74 17.53 3.87 1.31
CA THR A 74 18.87 4.00 0.71
C THR A 74 18.83 4.67 -0.66
N ALA A 75 17.81 4.37 -1.47
CA ALA A 75 17.62 5.02 -2.76
C ALA A 75 17.42 6.53 -2.57
N LEU A 76 16.52 6.93 -1.65
CA LEU A 76 16.23 8.34 -1.37
C LEU A 76 17.51 9.10 -0.97
N GLU A 77 18.33 8.55 -0.07
CA GLU A 77 19.63 9.16 0.28
C GLU A 77 20.50 9.39 -0.95
N ALA A 78 20.61 8.38 -1.82
CA ALA A 78 21.41 8.48 -3.03
C ALA A 78 20.91 9.59 -3.96
N PHE A 79 19.59 9.78 -4.09
CA PHE A 79 19.02 10.87 -4.88
C PHE A 79 19.26 12.25 -4.24
N LEU A 80 19.13 12.37 -2.92
CA LEU A 80 19.35 13.62 -2.20
C LEU A 80 20.81 14.08 -2.29
N ILE A 81 21.77 13.16 -2.18
CA ILE A 81 23.20 13.43 -2.35
C ILE A 81 23.52 13.81 -3.79
N ALA A 82 23.01 13.05 -4.76
CA ALA A 82 23.26 13.29 -6.18
C ALA A 82 22.49 14.49 -6.74
N ARG A 83 21.56 15.09 -5.97
CA ARG A 83 20.63 16.16 -6.37
C ARG A 83 20.01 15.90 -7.75
N ARG A 84 19.56 14.67 -7.98
CA ARG A 84 18.92 14.26 -9.24
C ARG A 84 17.64 13.50 -8.97
N SER A 85 16.68 13.60 -9.89
CA SER A 85 15.45 12.80 -9.89
C SER A 85 15.52 11.59 -10.84
N ASP A 86 16.58 11.49 -11.65
CA ASP A 86 16.79 10.41 -12.63
C ASP A 86 17.32 9.13 -12.00
N SER A 87 17.08 7.99 -12.65
CA SER A 87 17.38 6.67 -12.11
C SER A 87 18.81 6.46 -11.61
N VAL A 88 18.96 5.72 -10.51
CA VAL A 88 20.23 5.22 -9.97
C VAL A 88 20.28 3.70 -10.12
N GLN A 89 21.45 3.15 -10.44
CA GLN A 89 21.66 1.71 -10.45
C GLN A 89 22.09 1.24 -9.05
N GLY A 90 21.31 0.36 -8.44
CA GLY A 90 21.67 -0.38 -7.23
C GLY A 90 22.20 -1.76 -7.57
N VAL A 91 23.12 -2.25 -6.75
CA VAL A 91 23.69 -3.61 -6.83
C VAL A 91 23.80 -4.19 -5.43
N ASP A 92 23.50 -5.49 -5.30
CA ASP A 92 23.73 -6.28 -4.11
C ASP A 92 24.10 -7.71 -4.53
N GLY A 93 25.36 -8.07 -4.35
CA GLY A 93 25.95 -9.26 -4.99
C GLY A 93 25.69 -9.26 -6.50
N ASP A 94 25.09 -10.34 -6.99
CA ASP A 94 24.71 -10.52 -8.40
C ASP A 94 23.35 -9.88 -8.76
N THR A 95 22.62 -9.37 -7.77
CA THR A 95 21.32 -8.72 -7.99
C THR A 95 21.52 -7.27 -8.38
N THR A 96 20.76 -6.83 -9.39
CA THR A 96 20.80 -5.45 -9.89
C THR A 96 19.42 -4.82 -9.83
N ALA A 97 19.35 -3.53 -9.55
CA ALA A 97 18.10 -2.79 -9.53
C ALA A 97 18.25 -1.42 -10.19
N SER A 98 17.28 -1.05 -11.04
CA SER A 98 17.11 0.34 -11.45
C SER A 98 16.17 1.01 -10.44
N LEU A 99 16.74 1.89 -9.62
CA LEU A 99 16.05 2.68 -8.62
C LEU A 99 15.62 3.99 -9.27
N GLN A 100 14.36 4.37 -9.11
CA GLN A 100 13.78 5.56 -9.72
C GLN A 100 13.00 6.33 -8.68
N LEU A 101 13.19 7.64 -8.67
CA LEU A 101 12.30 8.54 -7.96
C LEU A 101 11.26 9.06 -8.95
N ARG A 102 9.98 8.81 -8.68
CA ARG A 102 8.89 9.22 -9.56
C ARG A 102 8.05 10.28 -8.90
N LYS A 103 7.37 11.10 -9.70
CA LYS A 103 6.31 11.97 -9.19
C LYS A 103 5.26 11.14 -8.45
N ARG A 104 4.82 11.60 -7.27
CA ARG A 104 3.68 11.05 -6.55
C ARG A 104 2.45 11.01 -7.46
N THR A 105 1.73 9.90 -7.41
CA THR A 105 0.60 9.69 -8.34
C THR A 105 -0.57 10.60 -7.97
N ALA A 106 -1.34 11.05 -8.97
CA ALA A 106 -2.57 11.84 -8.77
C ALA A 106 -3.67 11.12 -7.94
N ARG A 107 -3.53 9.81 -7.72
CA ARG A 107 -4.41 9.04 -6.84
C ARG A 107 -4.11 9.27 -5.36
N SER A 108 -2.89 9.70 -5.04
CA SER A 108 -2.46 10.02 -3.68
C SER A 108 -2.54 11.53 -3.52
N ALA A 109 -3.70 12.00 -3.04
CA ALA A 109 -3.91 13.41 -2.73
C ALA A 109 -2.90 13.89 -1.67
N LEU A 110 -2.54 15.17 -1.75
CA LEU A 110 -1.83 15.87 -0.69
C LEU A 110 -2.79 16.14 0.46
N SER A 111 -2.32 15.92 1.69
CA SER A 111 -2.97 16.41 2.90
C SER A 111 -2.84 17.94 3.00
N ASP A 112 -3.68 18.56 3.84
CA ASP A 112 -3.65 20.02 4.04
C ASP A 112 -2.29 20.51 4.53
N PHE A 113 -1.65 19.74 5.42
CA PHE A 113 -0.29 20.02 5.93
C PHE A 113 0.78 19.95 4.83
N GLU A 114 0.74 18.89 4.00
CA GLU A 114 1.68 18.76 2.89
C GLU A 114 1.51 19.92 1.91
N LYS A 115 0.26 20.26 1.59
CA LYS A 115 -0.04 21.39 0.71
C LYS A 115 0.49 22.71 1.28
N GLU A 116 0.22 23.01 2.55
CA GLU A 116 0.71 24.24 3.19
C GLU A 116 2.25 24.32 3.17
N THR A 117 2.92 23.19 3.44
CA THR A 117 4.39 23.09 3.36
C THR A 117 4.89 23.38 1.95
N LEU A 118 4.27 22.77 0.94
CA LEU A 118 4.65 22.97 -0.47
C LEU A 118 4.37 24.40 -0.95
N ASP A 119 3.24 24.99 -0.57
CA ASP A 119 2.89 26.36 -0.89
C ASP A 119 3.87 27.35 -0.23
N GLY A 120 4.26 27.10 1.03
CA GLY A 120 5.24 27.92 1.75
C GLY A 120 6.63 27.90 1.15
N LEU A 121 7.01 26.80 0.48
CA LEU A 121 8.29 26.64 -0.22
C LEU A 121 8.20 26.91 -1.73
N GLY A 122 7.04 27.36 -2.23
CA GLY A 122 6.85 27.68 -3.65
C GLY A 122 6.90 26.48 -4.60
N ILE A 123 6.62 25.28 -4.10
CA ILE A 123 6.60 24.05 -4.88
C ILE A 123 5.25 23.91 -5.59
N ALA A 124 5.29 23.72 -6.91
CA ALA A 124 4.10 23.71 -7.75
C ALA A 124 3.18 22.54 -7.39
N THR A 125 1.93 22.84 -7.04
CA THR A 125 0.83 21.86 -6.89
C THR A 125 -0.29 22.20 -7.86
N GLU A 126 -1.13 21.22 -8.20
CA GLU A 126 -2.30 21.43 -9.04
C GLU A 126 -3.57 20.91 -8.36
N LYS A 127 -4.68 21.59 -8.65
CA LYS A 127 -6.00 21.10 -8.28
C LYS A 127 -6.44 20.04 -9.29
N SER A 128 -6.72 18.84 -8.81
CA SER A 128 -7.38 17.80 -9.58
C SER A 128 -8.83 17.72 -9.14
N ALA A 129 -9.75 17.96 -10.06
CA ALA A 129 -11.12 17.51 -9.89
C ALA A 129 -11.11 15.98 -10.02
N ASP A 130 -11.43 15.27 -8.96
CA ASP A 130 -11.65 13.82 -9.03
C ASP A 130 -13.10 13.58 -9.48
N SER A 131 -13.48 14.16 -10.62
CA SER A 131 -14.80 13.97 -11.20
C SER A 131 -14.86 12.57 -11.80
N LYS A 132 -15.17 11.56 -10.97
CA LYS A 132 -15.52 10.20 -11.42
C LYS A 132 -16.86 10.13 -12.18
N VAL A 133 -17.34 11.26 -12.70
CA VAL A 133 -18.42 11.27 -13.67
C VAL A 133 -17.76 11.28 -15.05
N TYR A 134 -17.63 10.09 -15.64
CA TYR A 134 -17.19 9.96 -17.03
C TYR A 134 -18.30 10.48 -17.94
N ILE A 135 -18.35 11.79 -18.12
CA ILE A 135 -19.13 12.41 -19.18
C ILE A 135 -18.34 12.20 -20.47
N ASN A 136 -19.00 11.74 -21.53
CA ASN A 136 -18.38 11.65 -22.85
C ASN A 136 -17.76 13.02 -23.21
N ALA A 137 -16.50 13.04 -23.64
CA ALA A 137 -15.71 14.25 -23.89
C ALA A 137 -16.42 15.30 -24.77
N LYS A 138 -17.33 14.86 -25.64
CA LYS A 138 -18.19 15.75 -26.45
C LYS A 138 -19.06 16.72 -25.62
N TYR A 139 -19.35 16.38 -24.36
CA TYR A 139 -20.25 17.11 -23.48
C TYR A 139 -19.59 17.53 -22.17
N ALA A 140 -18.26 17.46 -22.08
CA ALA A 140 -17.51 17.80 -20.87
C ALA A 140 -17.72 19.26 -20.42
N ASP A 141 -17.93 20.17 -21.38
CA ASP A 141 -18.15 21.60 -21.14
C ASP A 141 -19.64 22.01 -21.20
N ASP A 142 -20.56 21.05 -21.26
CA ASP A 142 -22.01 21.34 -21.32
C ASP A 142 -22.63 21.28 -19.92
N ASP A 143 -22.38 22.34 -19.14
CA ASP A 143 -22.91 22.52 -17.78
C ASP A 143 -24.44 22.39 -17.73
N LYS A 144 -25.13 22.77 -18.81
CA LYS A 144 -26.59 22.67 -18.90
C LYS A 144 -27.07 21.22 -19.05
N LEU A 145 -26.31 20.40 -19.76
CA LEU A 145 -26.59 18.97 -19.87
C LEU A 145 -26.27 18.26 -18.55
N ALA A 146 -25.14 18.59 -17.92
CA ALA A 146 -24.79 18.09 -16.60
C ALA A 146 -25.92 18.37 -15.60
N ASP A 147 -26.40 19.62 -15.52
CA ASP A 147 -27.52 20.01 -14.66
C ASP A 147 -28.81 19.22 -14.91
N LYS A 148 -29.13 18.93 -16.19
CA LYS A 148 -30.30 18.11 -16.55
C LYS A 148 -30.13 16.66 -16.08
N VAL A 149 -28.93 16.10 -16.22
CA VAL A 149 -28.61 14.75 -15.76
C VAL A 149 -28.67 14.67 -14.24
N PHE A 150 -28.06 15.63 -13.52
CA PHE A 150 -28.14 15.70 -12.06
C PHE A 150 -29.58 15.88 -11.56
N LYS A 151 -30.40 16.73 -12.20
CA LYS A 151 -31.82 16.87 -11.86
C LYS A 151 -32.65 15.62 -12.13
N ALA A 152 -32.36 14.88 -13.20
CA ALA A 152 -33.05 13.63 -13.51
C ALA A 152 -32.69 12.51 -12.52
N LEU A 153 -31.45 12.52 -12.01
CA LEU A 153 -30.99 11.56 -11.01
C LEU A 153 -31.48 11.91 -9.60
N LYS A 154 -31.78 13.19 -9.33
CA LYS A 154 -32.34 13.66 -8.07
C LYS A 154 -33.71 13.04 -7.80
N GLY A 155 -33.74 12.00 -6.96
CA GLY A 155 -34.94 11.24 -6.58
C GLY A 155 -34.98 9.78 -7.04
N ILE A 156 -34.09 9.38 -7.95
CA ILE A 156 -33.91 7.96 -8.34
C ILE A 156 -32.84 7.31 -7.49
N VAL A 157 -31.76 8.06 -7.26
CA VAL A 157 -30.61 7.62 -6.50
C VAL A 157 -30.49 8.45 -5.22
N PRO A 158 -30.04 7.84 -4.11
CA PRO A 158 -29.72 8.56 -2.88
C PRO A 158 -28.81 9.78 -3.14
N ASP A 159 -28.94 10.81 -2.32
CA ASP A 159 -28.17 12.07 -2.48
C ASP A 159 -26.64 11.85 -2.37
N ASP A 160 -26.20 10.73 -1.80
CA ASP A 160 -24.81 10.28 -1.69
C ASP A 160 -24.35 9.35 -2.84
N PHE A 161 -25.19 9.13 -3.87
CA PHE A 161 -24.86 8.24 -4.99
C PHE A 161 -23.80 8.82 -5.93
N LEU A 162 -23.82 10.13 -6.15
CA LEU A 162 -22.80 10.84 -6.93
C LEU A 162 -21.87 11.57 -5.98
N LEU A 163 -20.96 10.84 -5.35
CA LEU A 163 -19.86 11.46 -4.61
C LEU A 163 -18.93 12.14 -5.62
N SER A 164 -19.06 13.46 -5.78
CA SER A 164 -17.88 14.27 -6.10
C SER A 164 -17.00 14.23 -4.86
N THR A 165 -16.04 13.31 -4.83
CA THR A 165 -14.89 13.51 -3.94
C THR A 165 -14.32 14.87 -4.32
N GLY A 166 -14.37 15.83 -3.40
CA GLY A 166 -14.08 17.25 -3.66
C GLY A 166 -12.73 17.48 -4.35
N GLU A 167 -12.46 18.74 -4.71
CA GLU A 167 -11.16 19.12 -5.28
C GLU A 167 -10.03 18.60 -4.38
N LYS A 168 -9.09 17.84 -4.96
CA LYS A 168 -7.89 17.38 -4.27
C LYS A 168 -6.66 18.05 -4.86
N PHE A 169 -5.68 18.37 -4.02
CA PHE A 169 -4.40 18.87 -4.48
C PHE A 169 -3.47 17.70 -4.78
N ILE A 170 -2.79 17.77 -5.91
CA ILE A 170 -1.82 16.76 -6.36
C ILE A 170 -0.54 17.45 -6.82
N THR A 171 0.52 16.67 -6.98
CA THR A 171 1.80 17.17 -7.47
C THR A 171 1.83 17.27 -8.99
N THR A 172 2.57 18.26 -9.47
CA THR A 172 2.81 18.53 -10.89
C THR A 172 4.10 17.87 -11.37
N SER A 173 4.32 17.84 -12.68
CA SER A 173 5.56 17.32 -13.27
C SER A 173 6.81 18.06 -12.79
N ASP A 174 6.67 19.32 -12.37
CA ASP A 174 7.77 20.14 -11.86
C ASP A 174 8.02 20.00 -10.36
N SER A 175 7.05 19.51 -9.57
CA SER A 175 7.17 19.49 -8.10
C SER A 175 8.44 18.80 -7.63
N LEU A 176 8.78 17.66 -8.24
CA LEU A 176 9.96 16.90 -7.87
C LEU A 176 11.26 17.60 -8.28
N ARG A 177 11.29 18.25 -9.44
CA ARG A 177 12.46 19.01 -9.88
C ARG A 177 12.72 20.18 -8.93
N GLN A 178 11.67 20.94 -8.61
CA GLN A 178 11.74 22.06 -7.67
C GLN A 178 12.13 21.60 -6.26
N ALA A 179 11.61 20.46 -5.81
CA ALA A 179 12.01 19.87 -4.54
C ALA A 179 13.52 19.60 -4.46
N MET A 180 14.11 19.09 -5.55
CA MET A 180 15.56 18.80 -5.63
C MET A 180 16.43 20.06 -5.65
N GLU A 181 15.86 21.21 -6.03
CA GLU A 181 16.53 22.52 -6.06
C GLU A 181 16.59 23.20 -4.67
N ILE A 182 15.87 22.69 -3.67
CA ILE A 182 15.91 23.21 -2.29
C ILE A 182 17.31 23.03 -1.71
N GLU A 183 17.87 24.12 -1.19
CA GLU A 183 19.23 24.13 -0.63
C GLU A 183 19.30 23.48 0.75
N ASP A 184 18.35 23.80 1.64
CA ASP A 184 18.27 23.19 2.97
C ASP A 184 17.98 21.69 2.85
N GLU A 185 18.82 20.88 3.49
CA GLU A 185 18.77 19.42 3.34
C GLU A 185 17.54 18.80 4.01
N ASN A 186 17.09 19.35 5.15
CA ASN A 186 15.94 18.84 5.88
C ASN A 186 14.65 19.17 5.13
N ASP A 187 14.52 20.39 4.65
CA ASP A 187 13.39 20.81 3.82
C ASP A 187 13.38 20.02 2.51
N ARG A 188 14.54 19.87 1.85
CA ARG A 188 14.64 19.07 0.62
C ARG A 188 14.17 17.64 0.84
N ARG A 189 14.68 16.96 1.87
CA ARG A 189 14.25 15.59 2.21
C ARG A 189 12.74 15.52 2.41
N THR A 190 12.21 16.38 3.27
CA THR A 190 10.80 16.42 3.63
C THR A 190 9.92 16.62 2.40
N VAL A 191 10.24 17.60 1.57
CA VAL A 191 9.50 17.91 0.35
C VAL A 191 9.60 16.77 -0.66
N VAL A 192 10.79 16.20 -0.86
CA VAL A 192 11.00 15.08 -1.80
C VAL A 192 10.13 13.88 -1.40
N GLU A 193 10.04 13.55 -0.12
CA GLU A 193 9.15 12.49 0.39
C GLU A 193 7.66 12.80 0.13
N MET A 194 7.26 14.07 0.28
CA MET A 194 5.88 14.49 0.00
C MET A 194 5.52 14.39 -1.48
N VAL A 195 6.45 14.73 -2.38
CA VAL A 195 6.15 14.88 -3.81
C VAL A 195 6.51 13.70 -4.68
N SER A 196 7.17 12.69 -4.12
CA SER A 196 7.70 11.57 -4.88
C SER A 196 7.31 10.19 -4.35
N THR A 197 7.53 9.18 -5.17
CA THR A 197 7.45 7.77 -4.78
C THR A 197 8.66 7.01 -5.33
N SER A 198 9.26 6.19 -4.49
CA SER A 198 10.37 5.32 -4.87
C SER A 198 9.86 4.08 -5.62
N ALA A 199 10.49 3.78 -6.75
CA ALA A 199 10.23 2.60 -7.54
C ALA A 199 11.54 1.87 -7.83
N ALA A 200 11.58 0.57 -7.52
CA ALA A 200 12.70 -0.29 -7.82
C ALA A 200 12.28 -1.32 -8.88
N ARG A 201 13.06 -1.44 -9.96
CA ARG A 201 12.97 -2.55 -10.90
C ARG A 201 14.14 -3.49 -10.65
N CYS A 202 13.89 -4.54 -9.90
CA CYS A 202 14.91 -5.51 -9.50
C CYS A 202 15.01 -6.65 -10.54
N LYS A 203 16.23 -7.10 -10.77
CA LYS A 203 16.54 -8.32 -11.50
C LYS A 203 17.43 -9.19 -10.61
N PHE A 204 16.86 -10.29 -10.13
CA PHE A 204 17.61 -11.29 -9.38
C PHE A 204 18.64 -11.94 -10.30
N GLY A 205 19.90 -11.94 -9.87
CA GLY A 205 21.02 -12.51 -10.63
C GLY A 205 21.45 -13.89 -10.18
N GLY A 206 20.98 -14.35 -9.01
CA GLY A 206 21.35 -15.64 -8.44
C GLY A 206 20.66 -16.84 -9.10
N SER A 207 21.08 -18.02 -8.65
CA SER A 207 20.54 -19.32 -9.04
C SER A 207 19.19 -19.63 -8.39
N HIS A 208 18.50 -20.65 -8.89
CA HIS A 208 17.26 -21.13 -8.28
C HIS A 208 17.48 -21.68 -6.86
N GLU A 209 18.63 -22.31 -6.61
CA GLU A 209 18.98 -22.87 -5.31
C GLU A 209 19.16 -21.76 -4.27
N GLU A 210 19.91 -20.70 -4.60
CA GLU A 210 20.08 -19.53 -3.72
C GLU A 210 18.73 -18.84 -3.43
N MET A 211 17.82 -18.77 -4.41
CA MET A 211 16.46 -18.25 -4.19
C MET A 211 15.69 -19.10 -3.17
N LEU A 212 15.80 -20.43 -3.22
CA LEU A 212 15.17 -21.31 -2.24
C LEU A 212 15.80 -21.17 -0.86
N GLU A 213 17.12 -20.99 -0.76
CA GLU A 213 17.81 -20.75 0.51
C GLU A 213 17.35 -19.43 1.16
N ILE A 214 17.21 -18.36 0.36
CA ILE A 214 16.66 -17.09 0.83
C ILE A 214 15.22 -17.27 1.34
N LEU A 215 14.37 -17.96 0.56
CA LEU A 215 12.99 -18.22 0.98
C LEU A 215 12.90 -19.07 2.24
N ASP A 216 13.75 -20.08 2.38
CA ASP A 216 13.81 -20.93 3.57
C ASP A 216 14.23 -20.13 4.80
N GLY A 217 15.20 -19.22 4.65
CA GLY A 217 15.56 -18.26 5.70
C GLY A 217 14.40 -17.34 6.11
N VAL A 218 13.65 -16.82 5.14
CA VAL A 218 12.48 -15.97 5.37
C VAL A 218 11.35 -16.71 6.08
N LEU A 219 11.14 -17.99 5.77
CA LEU A 219 10.04 -18.78 6.35
C LEU A 219 10.39 -19.40 7.71
N LYS A 220 11.67 -19.48 8.06
CA LYS A 220 12.17 -20.00 9.35
C LYS A 220 12.42 -18.92 10.40
N GLY A 221 12.61 -17.67 9.98
CA GLY A 221 12.74 -16.50 10.86
C GLY A 221 11.41 -16.05 11.42
#